data_AF-A0A258LQV8-F1
#
_entry.id   AF-A0A258LQV8-F1
#
_cell.length_a   1.000
_cell.length_b   1.000
_cell.length_c   1.000
_cell.angle_alpha   90.00
_cell.angle_beta   90.00
_cell.angle_gamma   90.00
#
_symmetry.space_group_name_H-M   'P 1'
#
loop_
_entity.id
_entity.type
_entity.pdbx_description
1 polymer ?
#
loop_
_entity_poly.entity_id
_entity_poly.type
_entity_poly.pdbx_seq_one_letter_code
_entity_poly.pdbx_strand_id
1 'polypeptide(L)'
;KYRNSGQTCVCANRFYVHKNVLDQFVEKFAKAIQVIKVGNGMEAGTTQGPLIEQAALDKVEKHVADALSKGAKLVSGGKRSSLGGTFYEPTILSNVTNDMLITHEETFGPVAPIIAFESDEEAIRLANNSQFGLASYFYSRDIGRIWKAAEALEYGIVGVNSGIISNEVGPFGGVKQSGLGREGSVYGMDEYLELKYVCLGL
;
A
#
# COMPACT_ATOMS: atom_id res chain seq x y z
N LYS A 1 -4.94 2.67 -2.63
CA LYS A 1 -3.80 2.91 -3.54
C LYS A 1 -3.75 4.30 -4.13
N TYR A 2 -4.83 4.82 -4.72
CA TYR A 2 -4.79 6.09 -5.46
C TYR A 2 -5.04 7.35 -4.62
N ARG A 3 -5.30 7.21 -3.31
CA ARG A 3 -5.31 8.34 -2.35
C ARG A 3 -3.98 9.08 -2.45
N ASN A 4 -4.01 10.41 -2.51
CA ASN A 4 -2.84 11.28 -2.64
C ASN A 4 -1.91 10.88 -3.80
N SER A 5 -2.46 10.41 -4.91
CA SER A 5 -1.70 9.88 -6.05
C SER A 5 -0.75 8.74 -5.67
N GLY A 6 -1.05 7.97 -4.62
CA GLY A 6 -0.20 6.90 -4.11
C GLY A 6 0.98 7.35 -3.26
N GLN A 7 1.07 8.63 -2.92
CA GLN A 7 2.11 9.23 -2.08
C GLN A 7 1.68 9.19 -0.61
N THR A 8 1.58 8.00 -0.04
CA THR A 8 1.24 7.80 1.37
C THR A 8 1.89 6.51 1.85
N CYS A 9 2.50 6.54 3.04
CA CYS A 9 3.21 5.41 3.64
C CYS A 9 2.33 4.15 3.83
N VAL A 10 1.02 4.31 3.98
CA VAL A 10 0.06 3.20 4.14
C VAL A 10 -0.69 2.83 2.86
N CYS A 11 -0.31 3.39 1.71
CA CYS A 11 -0.94 2.97 0.45
C CYS A 11 -0.60 1.50 0.14
N ALA A 12 -1.60 0.72 -0.27
CA ALA A 12 -1.38 -0.65 -0.73
C ALA A 12 -0.36 -0.70 -1.88
N ASN A 13 0.85 -1.18 -1.61
CA ASN A 13 1.94 -1.22 -2.58
C ASN A 13 2.00 -2.56 -3.35
N ARG A 14 1.44 -3.63 -2.77
CA ARG A 14 1.36 -4.98 -3.35
C ARG A 14 -0.06 -5.51 -3.23
N PHE A 15 -0.67 -5.92 -4.34
CA PHE A 15 -2.01 -6.50 -4.35
C PHE A 15 -1.92 -8.01 -4.55
N TYR A 16 -2.03 -8.76 -3.46
CA TYR A 16 -2.12 -10.22 -3.50
C TYR A 16 -3.56 -10.63 -3.79
N VAL A 17 -3.77 -11.36 -4.87
CA VAL A 17 -5.10 -11.80 -5.31
C VAL A 17 -5.09 -13.29 -5.57
N HIS A 18 -6.02 -14.00 -4.95
CA HIS A 18 -6.11 -15.45 -5.08
C HIS A 18 -6.41 -15.83 -6.54
N LYS A 19 -5.72 -16.84 -7.08
CA LYS A 19 -5.83 -17.25 -8.49
C LYS A 19 -7.27 -17.41 -8.99
N ASN A 20 -8.14 -18.00 -8.16
CA ASN A 20 -9.56 -18.24 -8.48
C ASN A 20 -10.38 -16.97 -8.79
N VAL A 21 -9.92 -15.79 -8.35
CA VAL A 21 -10.62 -14.51 -8.57
C VAL A 21 -9.74 -13.49 -9.28
N LEU A 22 -8.55 -13.88 -9.74
CA LEU A 22 -7.55 -12.98 -10.31
C LEU A 22 -8.08 -12.21 -11.52
N ASP A 23 -8.58 -12.91 -12.53
CA ASP A 23 -9.05 -12.28 -13.77
C ASP A 23 -10.23 -11.34 -13.51
N GLN A 24 -11.20 -11.79 -12.71
CA GLN A 24 -12.36 -10.98 -12.32
C GLN A 24 -11.95 -9.74 -11.52
N PHE A 25 -10.96 -9.86 -10.65
CA PHE A 25 -10.43 -8.74 -9.88
C PHE A 25 -9.73 -7.73 -10.82
N VAL A 26 -8.85 -8.20 -11.70
CA VAL A 26 -8.12 -7.34 -12.65
C VAL A 26 -9.09 -6.56 -13.53
N GLU A 27 -10.11 -7.22 -14.08
CA GLU A 27 -11.15 -6.60 -14.91
C GLU A 27 -11.93 -5.53 -14.13
N LYS A 28 -12.46 -5.90 -12.96
CA LYS A 28 -13.25 -4.98 -12.12
C LYS A 28 -12.41 -3.81 -11.63
N PHE A 29 -11.14 -4.04 -11.30
CA PHE A 29 -10.25 -3.01 -10.83
C PHE A 29 -9.88 -2.03 -11.96
N ALA A 30 -9.57 -2.55 -13.15
CA ALA A 30 -9.32 -1.72 -14.34
C ALA A 30 -10.53 -0.84 -14.69
N LYS A 31 -11.75 -1.36 -14.55
CA LYS A 31 -12.99 -0.59 -14.71
C LYS A 31 -13.18 0.45 -13.60
N ALA A 32 -12.93 0.08 -12.35
CA ALA A 32 -13.12 0.96 -11.20
C ALA A 32 -12.20 2.18 -11.24
N ILE A 33 -10.97 2.06 -11.76
CA ILE A 33 -10.03 3.20 -11.81
C ILE A 33 -10.34 4.21 -12.91
N GLN A 34 -11.25 3.91 -13.86
CA GLN A 34 -11.63 4.85 -14.93
C GLN A 34 -12.34 6.10 -14.39
N VAL A 35 -12.84 6.07 -13.16
CA VAL A 35 -13.45 7.25 -12.51
C VAL A 35 -12.40 8.24 -12.00
N ILE A 36 -11.11 7.87 -11.98
CA ILE A 36 -10.03 8.73 -11.52
C ILE A 36 -9.79 9.82 -12.57
N LYS A 37 -9.89 11.07 -12.13
CA LYS A 37 -9.68 12.28 -12.93
C LYS A 37 -8.35 12.89 -12.52
N VAL A 38 -7.35 12.72 -13.37
CA VAL A 38 -6.05 13.37 -13.22
C VAL A 38 -6.18 14.83 -13.61
N GLY A 39 -5.73 15.75 -12.77
CA GLY A 39 -5.89 17.18 -13.02
C GLY A 39 -5.26 18.07 -11.95
N ASN A 40 -5.42 19.38 -12.10
CA ASN A 40 -4.99 20.32 -11.08
C ASN A 40 -5.86 20.14 -9.82
N GLY A 41 -5.23 20.06 -8.65
CA GLY A 41 -5.93 19.85 -7.37
C GLY A 41 -6.91 20.97 -7.00
N MET A 42 -6.81 22.13 -7.64
CA MET A 42 -7.74 23.26 -7.47
C MET A 42 -8.97 23.17 -8.38
N GLU A 43 -8.97 22.27 -9.36
CA GLU A 43 -10.08 22.09 -10.30
C GLU A 43 -11.15 21.15 -9.74
N ALA A 44 -12.42 21.55 -9.89
CA ALA A 44 -13.54 20.77 -9.41
C ALA A 44 -13.60 19.39 -10.11
N GLY A 45 -13.69 18.34 -9.30
CA GLY A 45 -13.79 16.97 -9.78
C GLY A 45 -12.45 16.28 -10.04
N THR A 46 -11.31 16.96 -9.89
CA THR A 46 -10.00 16.29 -9.84
C THR A 46 -9.95 15.33 -8.66
N THR A 47 -9.54 14.09 -8.90
CA THR A 47 -9.38 13.06 -7.86
C THR A 47 -7.95 12.53 -7.75
N GLN A 48 -7.07 12.92 -8.68
CA GLN A 48 -5.64 12.62 -8.63
C GLN A 48 -4.81 13.83 -9.10
N GLY A 49 -3.96 14.35 -8.22
CA GLY A 49 -3.02 15.43 -8.53
C GLY A 49 -1.70 14.92 -9.12
N PRO A 50 -0.73 15.82 -9.35
CA PRO A 50 0.59 15.45 -9.80
C PRO A 50 1.36 14.71 -8.71
N LEU A 51 2.47 14.07 -9.09
CA LEU A 51 3.50 13.68 -8.13
C LEU A 51 4.26 14.92 -7.64
N ILE A 52 4.85 14.85 -6.45
CA ILE A 52 5.43 16.01 -5.77
C ILE A 52 6.59 16.64 -6.53
N GLU A 53 7.41 15.83 -7.21
CA GLU A 53 8.59 16.28 -7.94
C GLU A 53 9.02 15.31 -9.05
N GLN A 54 10.01 15.73 -9.85
CA GLN A 54 10.51 14.93 -10.98
C GLN A 54 11.13 13.60 -10.52
N ALA A 55 11.86 13.58 -9.41
CA ALA A 55 12.45 12.33 -8.89
C ALA A 55 11.39 11.28 -8.52
N ALA A 56 10.22 11.72 -8.01
CA ALA A 56 9.11 10.81 -7.74
C ALA A 56 8.53 10.21 -9.04
N LEU A 57 8.43 11.03 -10.10
CA LEU A 57 8.03 10.57 -11.43
C LEU A 57 9.01 9.56 -12.02
N ASP A 58 10.31 9.87 -11.96
CA ASP A 58 11.37 9.02 -12.50
C ASP A 58 11.42 7.67 -11.77
N LYS A 59 11.19 7.66 -10.44
CA LYS A 59 11.10 6.42 -9.65
C LYS A 59 9.92 5.56 -10.06
N VAL A 60 8.75 6.17 -10.28
CA VAL A 60 7.56 5.48 -10.77
C VAL A 60 7.83 4.84 -12.14
N GLU A 61 8.43 5.59 -13.06
CA GLU A 61 8.79 5.08 -14.40
C GLU A 61 9.79 3.94 -14.32
N LYS A 62 10.82 4.05 -13.47
CA LYS A 62 11.79 2.98 -13.22
C LYS A 62 11.12 1.70 -12.75
N HIS A 63 10.19 1.78 -11.78
CA HIS A 63 9.49 0.60 -11.26
C HIS A 63 8.60 -0.05 -12.31
N VAL A 64 7.88 0.75 -13.09
CA VAL A 64 7.02 0.26 -14.18
C VAL A 64 7.87 -0.39 -15.27
N ALA A 65 8.96 0.26 -15.70
CA ALA A 65 9.86 -0.27 -16.72
C ALA A 65 10.53 -1.58 -16.28
N ASP A 66 11.03 -1.66 -15.04
CA ASP A 66 11.61 -2.89 -14.48
C ASP A 66 10.59 -4.04 -14.51
N ALA A 67 9.38 -3.79 -14.01
CA ALA A 67 8.32 -4.80 -14.00
C ALA A 67 7.98 -5.31 -15.42
N LEU A 68 7.80 -4.39 -16.38
CA LEU A 68 7.51 -4.76 -17.78
C LEU A 68 8.66 -5.55 -18.42
N SER A 69 9.91 -5.15 -18.19
CA SER A 69 11.08 -5.87 -18.72
C SER A 69 11.23 -7.29 -18.15
N LYS A 70 10.65 -7.55 -16.98
CA LYS A 70 10.61 -8.87 -16.32
C LYS A 70 9.31 -9.64 -16.55
N GLY A 71 8.46 -9.18 -17.47
CA GLY A 71 7.27 -9.92 -17.92
C GLY A 71 5.96 -9.56 -17.20
N ALA A 72 5.92 -8.47 -16.42
CA ALA A 72 4.64 -7.90 -16.02
C ALA A 72 3.84 -7.45 -17.25
N LYS A 73 2.51 -7.46 -17.13
CA LYS A 73 1.60 -7.00 -18.17
C LYS A 73 0.97 -5.68 -17.76
N LEU A 74 1.01 -4.71 -18.67
CA LEU A 74 0.32 -3.44 -18.48
C LEU A 74 -1.18 -3.64 -18.71
N VAL A 75 -2.00 -3.38 -17.69
CA VAL A 75 -3.46 -3.48 -17.77
C VAL A 75 -4.09 -2.12 -18.07
N SER A 76 -3.56 -1.05 -17.45
CA SER A 76 -4.03 0.33 -17.63
C SER A 76 -2.91 1.31 -17.27
N GLY A 77 -2.93 2.50 -17.86
CA GLY A 77 -1.97 3.57 -17.57
C GLY A 77 -0.57 3.28 -18.08
N GLY A 78 0.44 3.42 -17.22
CA GLY A 78 1.83 3.04 -17.47
C GLY A 78 2.70 4.11 -18.12
N LYS A 79 2.20 5.35 -18.20
CA LYS A 79 2.90 6.46 -18.86
C LYS A 79 2.60 7.80 -18.18
N ARG A 80 3.42 8.80 -18.51
CA ARG A 80 3.18 10.20 -18.14
C ARG A 80 1.85 10.68 -18.72
N SER A 81 1.15 11.52 -17.97
CA SER A 81 -0.09 12.13 -18.43
C SER A 81 0.18 13.18 -19.52
N SER A 82 -0.78 13.37 -20.42
CA SER A 82 -0.75 14.43 -21.42
C SER A 82 -0.78 15.85 -20.82
N LEU A 83 -1.10 15.98 -19.52
CA LEU A 83 -1.03 17.25 -18.79
C LEU A 83 0.41 17.78 -18.60
N GLY A 84 1.43 16.94 -18.83
CA GLY A 84 2.83 17.32 -18.67
C GLY A 84 3.30 17.37 -17.21
N GLY A 85 4.47 17.98 -16.96
CA GLY A 85 5.05 18.08 -15.61
C GLY A 85 5.24 16.72 -14.94
N THR A 86 4.84 16.63 -13.67
CA THR A 86 4.96 15.43 -12.82
C THR A 86 3.66 14.62 -12.74
N PHE A 87 2.76 14.80 -13.70
CA PHE A 87 1.52 14.02 -13.77
C PHE A 87 1.76 12.62 -14.37
N TYR A 88 1.23 11.59 -13.71
CA TYR A 88 1.33 10.20 -14.15
C TYR A 88 -0.04 9.51 -14.15
N GLU A 89 -0.26 8.63 -15.12
CA GLU A 89 -1.55 7.91 -15.24
C GLU A 89 -1.71 6.86 -14.13
N PRO A 90 -2.93 6.68 -13.57
CA PRO A 90 -3.24 5.56 -12.69
C PRO A 90 -2.91 4.24 -13.39
N THR A 91 -1.97 3.49 -12.82
CA THR A 91 -1.36 2.34 -13.48
C THR A 91 -1.72 1.04 -12.77
N ILE A 92 -2.04 0.01 -13.54
CA ILE A 92 -2.23 -1.36 -13.06
C ILE A 92 -1.28 -2.28 -13.83
N LEU A 93 -0.51 -3.07 -13.08
CA LEU A 93 0.35 -4.11 -13.61
C LEU A 93 -0.18 -5.46 -13.13
N SER A 94 -0.40 -6.40 -14.05
CA SER A 94 -0.69 -7.80 -13.72
C SER A 94 0.53 -8.68 -14.03
N ASN A 95 0.46 -9.94 -13.62
CA ASN A 95 1.58 -10.89 -13.76
C ASN A 95 2.87 -10.39 -13.07
N VAL A 96 2.73 -9.70 -11.94
CA VAL A 96 3.89 -9.22 -11.17
C VAL A 96 4.44 -10.36 -10.33
N THR A 97 5.76 -10.55 -10.38
CA THR A 97 6.50 -11.55 -9.60
C THR A 97 7.36 -10.87 -8.54
N ASN A 98 7.86 -11.64 -7.58
CA ASN A 98 8.76 -11.13 -6.53
C ASN A 98 10.17 -10.79 -7.05
N ASP A 99 10.48 -10.91 -8.33
CA ASP A 99 11.78 -10.50 -8.88
C ASP A 99 11.79 -9.03 -9.34
N MET A 100 10.63 -8.38 -9.30
CA MET A 100 10.42 -7.02 -9.79
C MET A 100 10.65 -6.00 -8.67
N LEU A 101 11.32 -4.89 -8.98
CA LEU A 101 11.63 -3.84 -7.99
C LEU A 101 10.39 -3.35 -7.25
N ILE A 102 9.26 -3.28 -7.95
CA ILE A 102 7.98 -2.82 -7.41
C ILE A 102 7.45 -3.67 -6.22
N THR A 103 7.97 -4.89 -6.02
CA THR A 103 7.60 -5.76 -4.88
C THR A 103 8.50 -5.59 -3.66
N HIS A 104 9.66 -4.93 -3.80
CA HIS A 104 10.65 -4.75 -2.74
C HIS A 104 10.81 -3.30 -2.31
N GLU A 105 10.65 -2.38 -3.25
CA GLU A 105 10.79 -0.95 -3.01
C GLU A 105 9.41 -0.28 -2.92
N GLU A 106 9.29 0.72 -2.05
CA GLU A 106 8.11 1.56 -1.99
C GLU A 106 8.03 2.43 -3.26
N THR A 107 6.95 2.32 -4.04
CA THR A 107 6.81 3.07 -5.29
C THR A 107 6.48 4.53 -5.08
N PHE A 108 5.71 4.84 -4.02
CA PHE A 108 5.25 6.20 -3.68
C PHE A 108 4.59 6.96 -4.85
N GLY A 109 3.83 6.23 -5.67
CA GLY A 109 3.10 6.77 -6.82
C GLY A 109 1.92 5.89 -7.22
N PRO A 110 1.13 6.27 -8.25
CA PRO A 110 -0.18 5.70 -8.52
C PRO A 110 -0.09 4.39 -9.33
N VAL A 111 0.71 3.43 -8.86
CA VAL A 111 0.90 2.11 -9.50
C VAL A 111 0.40 0.98 -8.59
N ALA A 112 -0.43 0.10 -9.14
CA ALA A 112 -0.97 -1.07 -8.46
C ALA A 112 -0.45 -2.37 -9.10
N PRO A 113 0.62 -2.99 -8.56
CA PRO A 113 1.06 -4.31 -8.99
C PRO A 113 0.19 -5.42 -8.38
N ILE A 114 -0.28 -6.33 -9.23
CA ILE A 114 -1.11 -7.48 -8.88
C ILE A 114 -0.29 -8.76 -8.97
N ILE A 115 -0.23 -9.47 -7.85
CA ILE A 115 0.53 -10.69 -7.63
C ILE A 115 -0.48 -11.80 -7.33
N ALA A 116 -0.39 -12.91 -8.06
CA ALA A 116 -1.24 -14.06 -7.81
C ALA A 116 -0.75 -14.87 -6.61
N PHE A 117 -1.65 -15.52 -5.89
CA PHE A 117 -1.32 -16.54 -4.89
C PHE A 117 -2.34 -17.69 -4.91
N GLU A 118 -1.99 -18.82 -4.31
CA GLU A 118 -2.80 -20.04 -4.32
C GLU A 118 -3.25 -20.53 -2.93
N SER A 119 -2.57 -20.14 -1.85
CA SER A 119 -2.96 -20.51 -0.49
C SER A 119 -2.78 -19.36 0.51
N ASP A 120 -3.42 -19.49 1.68
CA ASP A 120 -3.33 -18.50 2.75
C ASP A 120 -1.92 -18.41 3.32
N GLU A 121 -1.28 -19.56 3.50
CA GLU A 121 0.09 -19.67 3.97
C GLU A 121 1.07 -19.01 3.00
N GLU A 122 0.86 -19.21 1.69
CA GLU A 122 1.65 -18.53 0.67
C GLU A 122 1.45 -17.01 0.73
N ALA A 123 0.20 -16.53 0.79
CA ALA A 123 -0.09 -15.10 0.84
C ALA A 123 0.54 -14.42 2.07
N ILE A 124 0.43 -15.04 3.24
CA ILE A 124 1.04 -14.54 4.48
C ILE A 124 2.56 -14.53 4.38
N ARG A 125 3.16 -15.61 3.88
CA ARG A 125 4.62 -15.69 3.68
C ARG A 125 5.12 -14.60 2.73
N LEU A 126 4.42 -14.38 1.61
CA LEU A 126 4.76 -13.32 0.65
C LEU A 126 4.58 -11.92 1.24
N ALA A 127 3.49 -11.70 1.99
CA ALA A 127 3.25 -10.43 2.66
C ALA A 127 4.34 -10.13 3.69
N ASN A 128 4.75 -11.10 4.50
CA ASN A 128 5.75 -10.94 5.55
C ASN A 128 7.20 -10.91 5.03
N ASN A 129 7.45 -11.42 3.82
CA ASN A 129 8.75 -11.35 3.14
C ASN A 129 9.06 -9.92 2.67
N SER A 130 9.27 -9.03 3.64
CA SER A 130 9.63 -7.63 3.48
C SER A 130 10.32 -7.16 4.75
N GLN A 131 11.27 -6.24 4.60
CA GLN A 131 11.87 -5.52 5.73
C GLN A 131 10.90 -4.49 6.35
N PHE A 132 9.80 -4.18 5.66
CA PHE A 132 8.76 -3.25 6.11
C PHE A 132 7.63 -4.00 6.83
N GLY A 133 6.93 -3.28 7.71
CA GLY A 133 5.83 -3.78 8.52
C GLY A 133 4.93 -2.66 9.02
N LEU A 134 4.56 -1.69 8.17
CA LEU A 134 3.72 -0.56 8.55
C LEU A 134 2.23 -0.93 8.57
N ALA A 135 1.60 -1.02 7.40
CA ALA A 135 0.19 -1.36 7.25
C ALA A 135 -0.02 -2.49 6.25
N SER A 136 -0.95 -3.39 6.56
CA SER A 136 -1.45 -4.43 5.68
C SER A 136 -2.97 -4.37 5.59
N TYR A 137 -3.53 -4.97 4.52
CA TYR A 137 -4.96 -5.01 4.28
C TYR A 137 -5.33 -6.37 3.70
N PHE A 138 -6.44 -6.95 4.16
CA PHE A 138 -6.98 -8.14 3.52
C PHE A 138 -8.51 -8.19 3.60
N TYR A 139 -9.10 -9.00 2.73
CA TYR A 139 -10.54 -9.17 2.61
C TYR A 139 -10.90 -10.64 2.75
N SER A 140 -11.78 -10.96 3.68
CA SER A 140 -12.31 -12.30 3.92
C SER A 140 -13.69 -12.22 4.56
N ARG A 141 -14.53 -13.22 4.31
CA ARG A 141 -15.83 -13.40 4.98
C ARG A 141 -15.78 -14.45 6.09
N ASP A 142 -14.77 -15.31 6.08
CA ASP A 142 -14.60 -16.36 7.08
C ASP A 142 -13.89 -15.82 8.31
N ILE A 143 -14.54 -15.90 9.47
CA ILE A 143 -14.03 -15.32 10.72
C ILE A 143 -12.79 -16.04 11.24
N GLY A 144 -12.68 -17.36 11.03
CA GLY A 144 -11.51 -18.14 11.43
C GLY A 144 -10.27 -17.74 10.63
N ARG A 145 -10.43 -17.57 9.32
CA ARG A 145 -9.40 -17.08 8.40
C ARG A 145 -9.01 -15.63 8.70
N ILE A 146 -9.98 -14.78 9.08
CA ILE A 146 -9.70 -13.41 9.50
C ILE A 146 -8.72 -13.38 10.66
N TRP A 147 -9.00 -14.09 11.75
CA TRP A 147 -8.13 -14.09 12.93
C TRP A 147 -6.76 -14.69 12.62
N LYS A 148 -6.73 -15.84 11.94
CA LYS A 148 -5.46 -16.48 11.54
C LYS A 148 -4.56 -15.56 10.72
N ALA A 149 -5.13 -14.87 9.72
CA ALA A 149 -4.36 -13.96 8.88
C ALA A 149 -3.95 -12.69 9.64
N ALA A 150 -4.85 -12.10 10.43
CA ALA A 150 -4.58 -10.88 11.18
C ALA A 150 -3.46 -11.05 12.22
N GLU A 151 -3.44 -12.20 12.91
CA GLU A 151 -2.40 -12.53 13.90
C GLU A 151 -1.05 -12.87 13.25
N ALA A 152 -1.06 -13.50 12.07
CA ALA A 152 0.16 -13.93 11.40
C ALA A 152 0.85 -12.82 10.59
N LEU A 153 0.15 -11.73 10.25
CA LEU A 153 0.72 -10.62 9.48
C LEU A 153 1.65 -9.77 10.36
N GLU A 154 2.91 -9.62 9.93
CA GLU A 154 3.95 -8.88 10.66
C GLU A 154 3.91 -7.38 10.37
N TYR A 155 2.79 -6.74 10.72
CA TYR A 155 2.52 -5.33 10.46
C TYR A 155 1.98 -4.65 11.72
N GLY A 156 2.33 -3.38 11.93
CA GLY A 156 1.80 -2.62 13.06
C GLY A 156 0.31 -2.28 12.93
N ILE A 157 -0.23 -2.26 11.71
CA ILE A 157 -1.65 -2.00 11.44
C ILE A 157 -2.19 -3.00 10.42
N VAL A 158 -3.35 -3.59 10.70
CA VAL A 158 -4.01 -4.58 9.84
C VAL A 158 -5.45 -4.16 9.57
N GLY A 159 -5.74 -3.77 8.32
CA GLY A 159 -7.09 -3.46 7.86
C GLY A 159 -7.84 -4.70 7.38
N VAL A 160 -8.96 -5.04 8.02
CA VAL A 160 -9.81 -6.17 7.62
C VAL A 160 -11.07 -5.63 6.95
N ASN A 161 -11.33 -6.05 5.71
CA ASN A 161 -12.51 -5.65 4.93
C ASN A 161 -12.69 -4.13 4.77
N SER A 162 -11.62 -3.35 4.97
CA SER A 162 -11.59 -1.91 4.75
C SER A 162 -10.24 -1.48 4.20
N GLY A 163 -10.26 -0.57 3.23
CA GLY A 163 -9.06 0.12 2.74
C GLY A 163 -8.78 1.44 3.46
N ILE A 164 -9.61 1.81 4.45
CA ILE A 164 -9.51 3.04 5.23
C ILE A 164 -9.42 2.66 6.70
N ILE A 165 -8.28 2.96 7.31
CA ILE A 165 -7.94 2.59 8.69
C ILE A 165 -7.58 3.80 9.56
N SER A 166 -7.49 5.00 8.96
CA SER A 166 -7.05 6.21 9.65
C SER A 166 -8.10 6.71 10.64
N ASN A 167 -7.70 6.87 11.90
CA ASN A 167 -8.39 7.60 12.96
C ASN A 167 -7.35 8.01 14.02
N GLU A 168 -7.74 8.87 14.95
CA GLU A 168 -6.88 9.41 16.01
C GLU A 168 -6.77 8.53 17.25
N VAL A 169 -7.69 7.57 17.43
CA VAL A 169 -7.81 6.75 18.66
C VAL A 169 -7.10 5.40 18.58
N GLY A 170 -6.80 4.91 17.38
CA GLY A 170 -6.03 3.69 17.14
C GLY A 170 -4.54 3.98 17.06
N PRO A 171 -3.67 3.14 17.64
CA PRO A 171 -2.23 3.34 17.57
C PRO A 171 -1.73 3.16 16.14
N PHE A 172 -1.03 4.16 15.63
CA PHE A 172 -0.48 4.17 14.28
C PHE A 172 1.04 4.05 14.33
N GLY A 173 1.61 3.04 13.69
CA GLY A 173 3.06 2.90 13.58
C GLY A 173 3.47 1.53 13.09
N GLY A 174 4.74 1.38 12.73
CA GLY A 174 5.26 0.17 12.12
C GLY A 174 5.98 -0.77 13.06
N VAL A 175 6.30 -1.95 12.55
CA VAL A 175 7.32 -2.86 13.11
C VAL A 175 8.45 -3.02 12.09
N LYS A 176 9.51 -3.76 12.44
CA LYS A 176 10.71 -3.95 11.59
C LYS A 176 11.34 -2.60 11.22
N GLN A 177 11.68 -2.38 9.95
CA GLN A 177 12.25 -1.10 9.49
C GLN A 177 11.20 -0.01 9.24
N SER A 178 9.92 -0.26 9.52
CA SER A 178 8.86 0.74 9.33
C SER A 178 8.71 1.73 10.49
N GLY A 179 9.52 1.59 11.54
CA GLY A 179 9.60 2.58 12.62
C GLY A 179 9.63 1.95 14.02
N LEU A 180 9.83 2.82 15.00
CA LEU A 180 9.74 2.56 16.43
C LEU A 180 8.68 3.50 17.03
N GLY A 181 8.01 3.05 18.10
CA GLY A 181 6.95 3.82 18.76
C GLY A 181 5.62 3.81 18.02
N ARG A 182 4.64 4.53 18.56
CA ARG A 182 3.29 4.69 17.98
C ARG A 182 2.84 6.14 18.07
N GLU A 183 2.04 6.58 17.11
CA GLU A 183 1.37 7.88 17.08
C GLU A 183 -0.14 7.71 17.31
N GLY A 184 -0.81 8.75 17.83
CA GLY A 184 -2.23 8.70 18.17
C GLY A 184 -2.54 7.76 19.32
N SER A 185 -3.82 7.52 19.59
CA SER A 185 -4.31 6.73 20.73
C SER A 185 -3.80 7.21 22.09
N VAL A 186 -4.05 6.42 23.14
CA VAL A 186 -3.42 6.64 24.45
C VAL A 186 -1.92 6.35 24.44
N TYR A 187 -1.45 5.48 23.53
CA TYR A 187 -0.05 5.05 23.47
C TYR A 187 0.87 6.11 22.87
N GLY A 188 0.36 7.01 22.02
CA GLY A 188 1.18 8.04 21.39
C GLY A 188 1.75 9.06 22.37
N MET A 189 1.16 9.19 23.56
CA MET A 189 1.71 10.02 24.62
C MET A 189 2.96 9.42 25.26
N ASP A 190 3.12 8.09 25.26
CA ASP A 190 4.23 7.42 25.95
C ASP A 190 5.60 7.84 25.40
N GLU A 191 5.68 8.21 24.12
CA GLU A 191 6.90 8.72 23.46
C GLU A 191 7.36 10.11 23.98
N TYR A 192 6.51 10.80 24.75
CA TYR A 192 6.76 12.14 25.29
C TYR A 192 6.81 12.18 26.83
N LEU A 193 6.73 11.02 27.49
CA LEU A 193 6.68 10.91 28.95
C LEU A 193 7.99 10.37 29.51
N GLU A 194 8.34 10.84 30.72
CA GLU A 194 9.45 10.32 31.51
C GLU A 194 8.91 9.56 32.72
N LEU A 195 9.16 8.26 32.79
CA LEU A 195 8.72 7.42 33.91
C LEU A 195 9.58 7.71 35.16
N LYS A 196 8.92 8.01 36.27
CA LYS A 196 9.59 8.26 37.56
C LYS A 196 9.08 7.28 38.62
N TYR A 197 9.97 6.41 39.09
CA TYR A 197 9.75 5.57 40.25
C TYR A 197 10.24 6.25 41.53
N VAL A 198 9.43 6.22 42.59
CA VAL A 198 9.80 6.76 43.91
C VAL A 198 9.63 5.64 44.95
N CYS A 199 10.73 5.27 45.61
CA CYS A 199 10.74 4.32 46.73
C CYS A 199 10.97 5.08 48.04
N LEU A 200 9.97 5.10 48.91
CA LEU A 200 10.07 5.73 50.24
C LEU A 200 10.08 4.64 51.32
N GLY A 201 11.23 4.49 51.99
CA GLY A 201 11.33 3.71 53.23
C GLY A 201 10.97 4.60 54.43
N LEU A 202 10.13 4.07 55.33
CA LEU A 202 9.74 4.71 56.59
C LEU A 202 10.48 4.09 57.77
#